data_AF-A0A0P0V112-F1
#
_entry.id   AF-A0A0P0V112-F1
#
_cell.length_a   1.000
_cell.length_b   1.000
_cell.length_c   1.000
_cell.angle_alpha   90.00
_cell.angle_beta   90.00
_cell.angle_gamma   90.00
#
_symmetry.space_group_name_H-M   'P 1'
#
loop_
_entity.id
_entity.type
_entity.pdbx_description
1 polymer ?
#
loop_
_entity_poly.entity_id
_entity_poly.type
_entity_poly.pdbx_seq_one_letter_code
_entity_poly.pdbx_strand_id
1 'polypeptide(L)' 'MAMAAAWSPALAAVLLAAAVASASNSEGDALYALRRALADPRGVLQSWDPTLVNPCTWFHVTCDRAGRVTRL' A
#
# COMPACT_ATOMS: atom_id res chain seq x y z
N MET A 1 -29.48 -32.87 2.74
CA MET A 1 -28.01 -32.88 2.56
C MET A 1 -27.65 -31.73 1.64
N ALA A 2 -27.33 -30.56 2.22
CA ALA A 2 -26.88 -29.40 1.46
C ALA A 2 -25.36 -29.47 1.31
N MET A 3 -24.88 -29.45 0.08
CA MET A 3 -23.46 -29.37 -0.24
C MET A 3 -22.96 -27.99 0.19
N ALA A 4 -22.30 -27.89 1.34
CA ALA A 4 -21.52 -26.70 1.66
C ALA A 4 -20.35 -26.67 0.67
N ALA A 5 -20.36 -25.72 -0.26
CA ALA A 5 -19.24 -25.46 -1.13
C ALA A 5 -18.01 -25.22 -0.24
N ALA A 6 -17.06 -26.17 -0.25
CA ALA A 6 -15.81 -26.02 0.46
C ALA A 6 -14.99 -24.97 -0.29
N TRP A 7 -15.17 -23.70 0.05
CA TRP A 7 -14.25 -22.65 -0.37
C TRP A 7 -12.92 -22.93 0.30
N SER A 8 -11.96 -23.43 -0.47
CA SER A 8 -10.61 -23.71 0.05
C SER A 8 -10.05 -22.43 0.67
N PRO A 9 -9.64 -22.44 1.95
CA PRO A 9 -9.08 -21.25 2.61
C PRO A 9 -7.80 -20.76 1.92
N ALA A 10 -7.06 -21.67 1.28
CA ALA A 10 -5.93 -21.33 0.43
C ALA A 10 -6.34 -20.47 -0.78
N LEU A 11 -7.49 -20.77 -1.40
CA LEU A 11 -7.99 -20.03 -2.54
C LEU A 11 -8.47 -18.64 -2.13
N ALA A 12 -9.14 -18.53 -0.97
CA ALA A 12 -9.49 -17.25 -0.37
C ALA A 12 -8.25 -16.42 0.00
N ALA A 13 -7.22 -17.04 0.58
CA ALA A 13 -5.96 -16.36 0.91
C ALA A 13 -5.20 -15.90 -0.35
N VAL A 14 -5.18 -16.71 -1.41
CA VAL A 14 -4.59 -16.33 -2.71
C VAL A 14 -5.34 -15.16 -3.33
N LEU A 15 -6.67 -15.18 -3.31
CA LEU A 15 -7.49 -14.07 -3.83
C LEU A 15 -7.28 -12.79 -3.01
N LEU A 16 -7.16 -12.89 -1.68
CA LEU A 16 -6.89 -11.73 -0.82
C LEU A 16 -5.49 -11.16 -1.06
N ALA A 17 -4.47 -12.01 -1.19
CA ALA A 17 -3.10 -11.60 -1.50
C ALA A 17 -3.01 -10.93 -2.88
N ALA A 18 -3.69 -11.48 -3.89
CA ALA A 18 -3.77 -10.88 -5.22
C ALA A 18 -4.48 -9.52 -5.21
N ALA A 19 -5.56 -9.38 -4.43
CA ALA A 19 -6.26 -8.11 -4.26
C ALA A 19 -5.37 -7.03 -3.63
N VAL A 20 -4.62 -7.38 -2.57
CA VAL A 20 -3.63 -6.48 -1.93
C VAL A 20 -2.55 -6.06 -2.92
N ALA A 21 -2.01 -6.98 -3.73
CA ALA A 21 -1.01 -6.66 -4.73
C ALA A 21 -1.54 -5.71 -5.82
N SER A 22 -2.79 -5.88 -6.25
CA SER A 22 -3.43 -4.99 -7.24
C SER A 22 -3.81 -3.61 -6.70
N ALA A 23 -3.94 -3.46 -5.38
CA ALA A 23 -4.17 -2.17 -4.73
C ALA A 23 -2.87 -1.38 -4.53
N SER A 24 -1.70 -1.96 -4.82
CA SER A 24 -0.42 -1.30 -4.64
C SER A 24 -0.19 -0.21 -5.69
N ASN A 25 0.07 1.02 -5.24
CA ASN A 25 0.53 2.10 -6.09
C ASN A 25 2.07 2.03 -6.16
N SER A 26 2.63 1.90 -7.37
CA SER A 26 4.08 1.81 -7.56
C SER A 26 4.85 3.02 -7.02
N GLU A 27 4.24 4.21 -7.00
CA GLU A 27 4.81 5.40 -6.36
C GLU A 27 4.84 5.23 -4.84
N GLY A 28 3.78 4.67 -4.25
CA GLY A 28 3.71 4.34 -2.82
C GLY A 28 4.76 3.30 -2.42
N ASP A 29 4.94 2.26 -3.22
CA ASP A 29 5.97 1.24 -3.00
C ASP A 29 7.39 1.83 -3.00
N ALA A 30 7.68 2.71 -3.96
CA ALA A 30 8.97 3.40 -4.05
C ALA A 30 9.23 4.29 -2.84
N LEU A 31 8.22 5.03 -2.39
CA LEU A 31 8.31 5.89 -1.20
C LEU A 31 8.45 5.08 0.08
N TYR A 32 7.73 3.98 0.23
CA TYR A 32 7.87 3.10 1.39
C TYR A 32 9.26 2.44 1.43
N ALA A 33 9.83 2.08 0.28
CA ALA A 33 11.20 1.62 0.19
C ALA A 33 12.20 2.70 0.66
N LEU A 34 12.00 3.96 0.26
CA LEU A 34 12.81 5.09 0.73
C LEU A 34 12.71 5.27 2.25
N ARG A 35 11.50 5.25 2.83
CA ARG A 35 11.31 5.31 4.28
C ARG A 35 12.13 4.24 5.00
N ARG A 36 12.12 2.99 4.52
CA ARG A 36 12.88 1.89 5.14
C ARG A 36 14.39 2.04 5.02
N ALA A 37 14.86 2.76 4.01
CA ALA A 37 16.28 3.02 3.81
C ALA A 37 16.81 4.18 4.67
N LEU A 38 15.94 5.02 5.22
CA LEU A 38 16.31 6.19 6.02
C LEU A 38 16.17 5.91 7.52
N ALA A 39 17.15 6.37 8.30
CA ALA A 39 17.00 6.47 9.75
C ALA A 39 16.11 7.67 10.07
N ASP A 40 14.92 7.42 10.63
CA ASP A 40 13.94 8.45 10.97
C ASP A 40 13.74 8.55 12.50
N PRO A 41 14.71 9.11 13.24
CA PRO A 41 14.66 9.17 14.71
C PRO A 41 13.56 10.09 15.25
N ARG A 42 12.95 10.92 14.38
CA ARG A 42 11.87 11.85 14.76
C ARG A 42 10.50 11.42 14.23
N GLY A 43 10.42 10.30 13.50
CA GLY A 43 9.15 9.80 12.97
C GLY A 43 8.51 10.71 11.92
N VAL A 44 9.28 11.50 11.18
CA VAL A 44 8.76 12.42 10.15
C VAL A 44 8.01 11.66 9.05
N LEU A 45 8.45 10.44 8.73
CA LEU A 45 7.89 9.58 7.69
C LEU A 45 6.87 8.57 8.25
N GLN A 46 6.40 8.73 9.49
CA GLN A 46 5.45 7.81 10.14
C GLN A 46 4.18 7.58 9.31
N SER A 47 3.67 8.64 8.67
CA SER A 47 2.43 8.61 7.87
C SER A 47 2.55 7.85 6.55
N TRP A 48 3.76 7.46 6.14
CA TRP A 48 4.00 6.73 4.89
C TRP A 48 3.66 5.25 5.07
N ASP A 49 2.36 4.95 5.13
CA ASP A 49 1.82 3.61 5.38
C ASP A 49 1.48 2.90 4.06
N PRO A 50 2.15 1.77 3.74
CA PRO A 50 1.95 1.06 2.47
C PRO A 50 0.58 0.39 2.33
N THR A 51 -0.23 0.34 3.39
CA THR A 51 -1.61 -0.16 3.32
C THR A 51 -2.59 0.90 2.79
N LEU A 52 -2.18 2.17 2.77
CA LEU A 52 -2.93 3.25 2.15
C LEU A 52 -2.62 3.28 0.65
N VAL A 53 -3.64 3.03 -0.17
CA VAL A 53 -3.55 2.99 -1.64
C VAL A 53 -3.02 4.30 -2.25
N ASN A 54 -3.31 5.44 -1.61
CA ASN A 54 -2.98 6.76 -2.15
C ASN A 54 -1.86 7.45 -1.36
N PRO A 55 -0.62 7.52 -1.90
CA PRO A 55 0.51 8.17 -1.23
C PRO A 55 0.35 9.70 -1.12
N CYS A 56 -0.57 10.32 -1.87
CA CYS A 56 -0.86 11.75 -1.77
C CYS A 56 -1.49 12.16 -0.42
N THR A 57 -1.90 11.18 0.38
CA THR A 57 -2.40 11.41 1.75
C THR A 57 -1.29 11.40 2.81
N TRP A 58 -0.08 10.99 2.43
CA TRP A 58 1.06 10.92 3.33
C TRP A 58 1.66 12.31 3.55
N PHE A 59 2.21 12.56 4.74
CA PHE A 59 2.85 13.84 5.02
C PHE A 59 4.11 14.02 4.19
N HIS A 60 4.38 15.28 3.85
CA HIS A 60 5.50 15.69 2.99
C HIS A 60 5.38 15.25 1.52
N VAL A 61 4.42 14.39 1.16
CA VAL A 61 4.14 14.04 -0.23
C VAL A 61 3.25 15.11 -0.86
N THR A 62 3.65 15.63 -2.01
CA THR A 62 2.84 16.53 -2.84
C THR A 62 2.54 15.87 -4.17
N CYS A 63 1.27 15.88 -4.57
CA CYS A 63 0.81 15.33 -5.85
C CYS A 63 0.27 16.39 -6.79
N ASP A 64 0.28 16.08 -8.09
CA ASP A 64 -0.42 16.86 -9.11
C ASP A 64 -1.94 16.58 -9.12
N ARG A 65 -2.66 17.22 -10.06
CA ARG A 65 -4.12 17.02 -10.22
C ARG A 65 -4.50 15.63 -10.73
N ALA A 66 -3.55 14.88 -11.29
CA ALA A 66 -3.75 13.51 -11.74
C ALA A 66 -3.46 12.48 -10.63
N GLY A 67 -3.09 12.95 -9.43
CA GLY A 67 -2.76 12.10 -8.29
C GLY A 67 -1.37 11.46 -8.37
N ARG A 68 -0.45 12.04 -9.16
CA ARG A 68 0.94 11.58 -9.28
C ARG A 68 1.84 12.35 -8.34
N VAL A 69 2.76 11.65 -7.68
CA VAL A 69 3.75 12.27 -6.79
C VAL A 69 4.70 13.17 -7.60
N THR A 70 4.84 14.43 -7.16
CA THR A 70 5.71 15.42 -7.81
C THR A 70 6.79 15.98 -6.88
N ARG A 71 6.62 15.87 -5.57
CA ARG A 71 7.57 16.38 -4.57
C ARG A 71 7.44 15.66 -3.22
N LEU A 72 8.56 15.60 -2.50
CA LEU A 72 8.72 15.10 -1.13
C LEU A 72 9.28 16.19 -0.21
#